data_AF-A0A255R6H9-F1
#
_entry.id   AF-A0A255R6H9-F1
#
_cell.length_a   1.000
_cell.length_b   1.000
_cell.length_c   1.000
_cell.angle_alpha   90.00
_cell.angle_beta   90.00
_cell.angle_gamma   90.00
#
_symmetry.space_group_name_H-M   'P 1'
#
loop_
_entity.id
_entity.type
_entity.pdbx_description
1 polymer ?
#
loop_
_entity_poly.entity_id
_entity_poly.type
_entity_poly.pdbx_seq_one_letter_code
_entity_poly.pdbx_strand_id
1 'polypeptide(L)'
;MILTSFEKTGIDEKYYPIYAKIAKRYFKDLSKEGSNEDGQTEEDNYAISSLNLADEYITYYAKEAEKGHCEQWCDTIADKGENNYWAYRDAYDFIENEEEKEKELSIHAKSLNDDPVFVERYIYLFKEQEENSYEMAKEYSKAFHKWIDNGKSQNYAHGYAYAVSEKNYLDEYCKMFAEAYAMAKEHGKNDGEAISLGELCTDVLDQGIYSFLKKEYLRKYHEDWQIEFYYQKICEEEEQERKRALTQDERNGIREEIKWHMTQI
;
A
#
# COMPACT_ATOMS: atom_id res chain seq x y z
N MET A 1 15.36 11.14 -41.76
CA MET A 1 15.00 9.84 -41.17
C MET A 1 14.52 10.01 -39.74
N ILE A 2 15.37 10.49 -38.81
CA ILE A 2 15.01 10.71 -37.39
C ILE A 2 13.75 11.59 -37.22
N LEU A 3 13.72 12.80 -37.82
CA LEU A 3 12.57 13.70 -37.72
C LEU A 3 11.27 13.06 -38.23
N THR A 4 11.30 12.44 -39.42
CA THR A 4 10.14 11.76 -40.01
C THR A 4 9.69 10.54 -39.19
N SER A 5 10.59 9.91 -38.43
CA SER A 5 10.22 8.83 -37.50
C SER A 5 9.52 9.41 -36.27
N PHE A 6 10.11 10.45 -35.67
CA PHE A 6 9.52 11.15 -34.54
C PHE A 6 8.13 11.70 -34.83
N GLU A 7 7.92 12.34 -35.98
CA GLU A 7 6.60 12.88 -36.38
C GLU A 7 5.49 11.80 -36.38
N LYS A 8 5.83 10.52 -36.61
CA LYS A 8 4.86 9.41 -36.57
C LYS A 8 4.44 9.02 -35.16
N THR A 9 5.23 9.35 -34.14
CA THR A 9 4.90 9.05 -32.74
C THR A 9 3.72 9.88 -32.24
N GLY A 10 3.47 11.06 -32.84
CA GLY A 10 2.43 11.99 -32.41
C GLY A 10 2.73 12.69 -31.08
N ILE A 11 3.96 12.56 -30.57
CA ILE A 11 4.42 13.19 -29.32
C ILE A 11 4.78 14.66 -29.59
N ASP A 12 4.54 15.51 -28.58
CA ASP A 12 4.82 16.95 -28.66
C ASP A 12 6.27 17.24 -29.07
N GLU A 13 6.44 18.20 -29.99
CA GLU A 13 7.73 18.57 -30.58
C GLU A 13 8.79 18.99 -29.55
N LYS A 14 8.38 19.43 -28.34
CA LYS A 14 9.30 19.75 -27.25
C LYS A 14 10.19 18.57 -26.85
N TYR A 15 9.75 17.33 -27.11
CA TYR A 15 10.49 16.10 -26.81
C TYR A 15 11.42 15.64 -27.94
N TYR A 16 11.37 16.27 -29.12
CA TYR A 16 12.22 15.90 -30.26
C TYR A 16 13.74 15.91 -29.94
N PRO A 17 14.30 16.89 -29.19
CA PRO A 17 15.72 16.86 -28.85
C PRO A 17 16.13 15.61 -28.07
N ILE A 18 15.26 15.11 -27.20
CA ILE A 18 15.47 13.91 -26.39
C ILE A 18 15.41 12.68 -27.29
N TYR A 19 14.36 12.56 -28.10
CA TYR A 19 14.24 11.50 -29.09
C TYR A 19 15.49 11.39 -29.99
N ALA A 20 15.94 12.51 -30.55
CA ALA A 20 17.08 12.53 -31.45
C ALA A 20 18.40 12.15 -30.76
N LYS A 21 18.56 12.49 -29.47
CA LYS A 21 19.71 12.07 -28.64
C LYS A 21 19.69 10.56 -28.43
N ILE A 22 18.53 10.00 -28.10
CA ILE A 22 18.35 8.59 -27.76
C ILE A 22 18.47 7.69 -28.99
N ALA A 23 17.87 8.08 -30.12
CA ALA A 23 18.05 7.38 -31.40
C ALA A 23 19.54 7.26 -31.78
N LYS A 24 20.31 8.35 -31.60
CA LYS A 24 21.76 8.33 -31.84
C LYS A 24 22.52 7.45 -30.85
N ARG A 25 22.10 7.41 -29.58
CA ARG A 25 22.66 6.52 -28.55
C ARG A 25 22.48 5.05 -28.97
N TYR A 26 21.24 4.64 -29.24
CA TYR A 26 20.94 3.26 -29.65
C TYR A 26 21.64 2.87 -30.95
N PHE A 27 21.68 3.76 -31.94
CA PHE A 27 22.44 3.49 -33.17
C PHE A 27 23.91 3.21 -32.87
N LYS A 28 24.54 4.04 -32.03
CA LYS A 28 25.94 3.87 -31.64
C LYS A 28 26.16 2.56 -30.89
N ASP A 29 25.24 2.17 -30.01
CA ASP A 29 25.40 0.94 -29.21
C ASP A 29 25.22 -0.32 -30.09
N LEU A 30 24.18 -0.35 -30.93
CA LEU A 30 23.98 -1.42 -31.92
C LEU A 30 25.15 -1.55 -32.89
N SER A 31 25.68 -0.41 -33.38
CA SER A 31 26.82 -0.41 -34.32
C SER A 31 28.12 -0.95 -33.73
N LYS A 32 28.29 -0.88 -32.40
CA LYS A 32 29.45 -1.46 -31.72
C LYS A 32 29.31 -2.96 -31.53
N GLU A 33 28.11 -3.43 -31.18
CA GLU A 33 27.81 -4.85 -30.98
C GLU A 33 27.96 -5.65 -32.29
N GLY A 34 27.57 -5.05 -33.42
CA GLY A 34 27.65 -5.62 -34.76
C GLY A 34 29.02 -5.63 -35.44
N SER A 35 30.07 -5.14 -34.79
CA SER A 35 31.41 -5.03 -35.39
C SER A 35 32.25 -6.32 -35.31
N ASN A 36 31.70 -7.39 -34.74
CA ASN A 36 32.34 -8.69 -34.64
C ASN A 36 31.88 -9.64 -35.76
N GLU A 37 32.79 -9.83 -36.71
CA GLU A 37 33.05 -11.04 -37.52
C GLU A 37 32.58 -11.20 -38.97
N ASP A 38 31.52 -10.61 -39.51
CA ASP A 38 31.22 -10.83 -40.94
C ASP A 38 30.75 -9.56 -41.65
N GLY A 39 31.55 -9.09 -42.61
CA GLY A 39 31.43 -7.80 -43.32
C GLY A 39 30.22 -7.65 -44.24
N GLN A 40 29.01 -7.93 -43.76
CA GLN A 40 27.76 -7.45 -44.36
C GLN A 40 27.29 -6.19 -43.64
N THR A 41 27.10 -5.11 -44.39
CA THR A 41 26.64 -3.82 -43.89
C THR A 41 25.18 -3.89 -43.45
N GLU A 42 24.96 -4.13 -42.15
CA GLU A 42 23.66 -4.03 -41.47
C GLU A 42 23.32 -2.59 -41.02
N GLU A 43 24.03 -1.56 -41.50
CA GLU A 43 23.86 -0.18 -41.05
C GLU A 43 22.41 0.34 -41.18
N ASP A 44 21.70 -0.03 -42.26
CA ASP A 44 20.29 0.32 -42.46
C ASP A 44 19.37 -0.38 -41.44
N ASN A 45 19.69 -1.63 -41.05
CA ASN A 45 18.98 -2.35 -40.00
C ASN A 45 19.22 -1.72 -38.62
N TYR A 46 20.45 -1.32 -38.31
CA TYR A 46 20.76 -0.62 -37.06
C TYR A 46 20.08 0.76 -37.00
N ALA A 47 20.02 1.48 -38.11
CA ALA A 47 19.31 2.75 -38.19
C ALA A 47 17.81 2.55 -37.88
N ILE A 48 17.15 1.59 -38.52
CA ILE A 48 15.72 1.29 -38.27
C ILE A 48 15.50 0.83 -36.83
N SER A 49 16.30 -0.13 -36.34
CA SER A 49 16.18 -0.64 -34.96
C SER A 49 16.39 0.45 -33.92
N SER A 50 17.34 1.36 -34.12
CA SER A 50 17.57 2.49 -33.21
C SER A 50 16.40 3.46 -33.14
N LEU A 51 15.67 3.65 -34.24
CA LEU A 51 14.48 4.48 -34.30
C LEU A 51 13.32 3.80 -33.58
N ASN A 52 13.12 2.49 -33.77
CA ASN A 52 12.08 1.74 -33.07
C ASN A 52 12.28 1.76 -31.54
N LEU A 53 13.52 1.59 -31.07
CA LEU A 53 13.85 1.69 -29.65
C LEU A 53 13.64 3.12 -29.12
N ALA A 54 13.97 4.13 -29.91
CA ALA A 54 13.72 5.53 -29.55
C ALA A 54 12.21 5.86 -29.51
N ASP A 55 11.40 5.28 -30.41
CA ASP A 55 9.94 5.44 -30.45
C ASP A 55 9.30 4.89 -29.17
N GLU A 56 9.73 3.71 -28.72
CA GLU A 56 9.26 3.11 -27.47
C GLU A 56 9.71 3.94 -26.26
N TYR A 57 11.00 4.26 -26.17
CA TYR A 57 11.56 5.07 -25.09
C TYR A 57 10.82 6.41 -24.94
N ILE A 58 10.61 7.15 -26.03
CA ILE A 58 10.05 8.49 -25.96
C ILE A 58 8.59 8.47 -25.49
N THR A 59 7.87 7.38 -25.77
CA THR A 59 6.48 7.19 -25.33
C THR A 59 6.41 7.14 -23.81
N TYR A 60 7.31 6.38 -23.18
CA TYR A 60 7.39 6.31 -21.71
C TYR A 60 7.92 7.61 -21.11
N TYR A 61 8.98 8.17 -21.69
CA TYR A 61 9.59 9.40 -21.19
C TYR A 61 8.59 10.56 -21.17
N ALA A 62 7.91 10.81 -22.29
CA ALA A 62 6.95 11.91 -22.40
C ALA A 62 5.79 11.72 -21.42
N LYS A 63 5.27 10.49 -21.29
CA LYS A 63 4.17 10.18 -20.36
C LYS A 63 4.51 10.55 -18.92
N GLU A 64 5.71 10.21 -18.44
CA GLU A 64 6.11 10.53 -17.06
C GLU A 64 6.46 12.03 -16.92
N ALA A 65 7.09 12.63 -17.92
CA ALA A 65 7.42 14.06 -17.93
C ALA A 65 6.16 14.94 -17.86
N GLU A 66 5.07 14.57 -18.55
CA GLU A 66 3.80 15.31 -18.49
C GLU A 66 3.11 15.23 -17.11
N LYS A 67 3.46 14.25 -16.26
CA LYS A 67 3.02 14.23 -14.85
C LYS A 67 3.81 15.21 -13.99
N GLY A 68 4.90 15.79 -14.52
CA GLY A 68 5.78 16.71 -13.82
C GLY A 68 6.99 16.07 -13.15
N HIS A 69 7.31 14.82 -13.51
CA HIS A 69 8.49 14.12 -13.02
C HIS A 69 9.80 14.75 -13.51
N CYS A 70 10.88 14.56 -12.75
CA CYS A 70 12.21 14.99 -13.14
C CYS A 70 12.82 14.13 -14.27
N GLU A 71 13.87 14.63 -14.93
CA GLU A 71 14.51 13.92 -16.05
C GLU A 71 15.01 12.54 -15.65
N GLN A 72 15.59 12.39 -14.46
CA GLN A 72 16.15 11.12 -13.98
C GLN A 72 15.08 10.04 -13.78
N TRP A 73 13.91 10.42 -13.26
CA TRP A 73 12.76 9.52 -13.15
C TRP A 73 12.27 9.09 -14.54
N CYS A 74 12.08 10.07 -15.43
CA CYS A 74 11.61 9.81 -16.79
C CYS A 74 12.58 8.89 -17.57
N ASP A 75 13.88 9.13 -17.46
CA ASP A 75 14.93 8.31 -18.08
C ASP A 75 14.87 6.87 -17.57
N THR A 76 14.75 6.68 -16.25
CA THR A 76 14.74 5.35 -15.65
C THR A 76 13.54 4.53 -16.11
N ILE A 77 12.34 5.12 -16.09
CA ILE A 77 11.13 4.44 -16.55
C ILE A 77 11.20 4.12 -18.04
N ALA A 78 11.68 5.06 -18.84
CA ALA A 78 11.79 4.89 -20.29
C ALA A 78 12.83 3.81 -20.69
N ASP A 79 13.95 3.72 -19.99
CA ASP A 79 14.97 2.69 -20.24
C ASP A 79 14.50 1.28 -19.83
N LYS A 80 13.55 1.16 -18.90
CA LYS A 80 12.93 -0.13 -18.55
C LYS A 80 11.89 -0.59 -19.57
N GLY A 81 11.22 0.35 -20.24
CA GLY A 81 10.19 0.03 -21.24
C GLY A 81 8.94 -0.64 -20.64
N GLU A 82 8.77 -0.59 -19.32
CA GLU A 82 7.68 -1.27 -18.61
C GLU A 82 7.03 -0.33 -17.59
N ASN A 83 5.70 -0.44 -17.47
CA ASN A 83 4.92 0.29 -16.48
C ASN A 83 4.50 -0.66 -15.35
N ASN A 84 5.47 -1.05 -14.52
CA ASN A 84 5.25 -1.94 -13.39
C ASN A 84 5.93 -1.42 -12.12
N TYR A 85 5.59 -2.05 -11.00
CA TYR A 85 6.10 -1.69 -9.68
C TYR A 85 7.63 -1.59 -9.64
N TRP A 86 8.34 -2.54 -10.24
CA TRP A 86 9.81 -2.59 -10.23
C TRP A 86 10.45 -1.44 -11.01
N ALA A 87 9.86 -1.02 -12.14
CA ALA A 87 10.35 0.15 -12.87
C ALA A 87 10.26 1.42 -12.01
N TYR A 88 9.13 1.62 -11.31
CA TYR A 88 8.96 2.76 -10.40
C TYR A 88 9.84 2.69 -9.17
N ARG A 89 10.09 1.49 -8.66
CA ARG A 89 11.03 1.27 -7.55
C ARG A 89 12.46 1.62 -7.94
N ASP A 90 12.89 1.20 -9.12
CA ASP A 90 14.20 1.56 -9.63
C ASP A 90 14.32 3.08 -9.83
N ALA A 91 13.31 3.73 -10.43
CA ALA A 91 13.29 5.18 -10.61
C ALA A 91 13.36 5.94 -9.29
N TYR A 92 12.66 5.45 -8.26
CA TYR A 92 12.76 5.95 -6.90
C TYR A 92 14.19 5.78 -6.36
N ASP A 93 14.75 4.56 -6.39
CA ASP A 93 16.04 4.24 -5.78
C ASP A 93 17.26 4.84 -6.49
N PHE A 94 17.16 5.22 -7.76
CA PHE A 94 18.23 5.94 -8.46
C PHE A 94 18.37 7.41 -8.03
N ILE A 95 17.33 8.02 -7.48
CA ILE A 95 17.40 9.41 -7.01
C ILE A 95 18.14 9.46 -5.67
N GLU A 96 19.34 10.05 -5.67
CA GLU A 96 20.22 10.12 -4.48
C GLU A 96 19.73 11.12 -3.42
N ASN A 97 19.06 12.19 -3.85
CA ASN A 97 18.57 13.22 -2.94
C ASN A 97 17.23 12.81 -2.32
N GLU A 98 17.18 12.61 -1.01
CA GLU A 98 15.97 12.15 -0.32
C GLU A 98 14.76 13.10 -0.47
N GLU A 99 14.96 14.41 -0.45
CA GLU A 99 13.84 15.37 -0.62
C GLU A 99 13.24 15.28 -2.03
N GLU A 100 14.10 15.16 -3.04
CA GLU A 100 13.69 14.96 -4.42
C GLU A 100 13.01 13.59 -4.61
N LYS A 101 13.56 12.55 -4.00
CA LYS A 101 13.03 11.19 -4.01
C LYS A 101 11.59 11.13 -3.48
N GLU A 102 11.34 11.77 -2.35
CA GLU A 102 10.02 11.88 -1.71
C GLU A 102 9.04 12.71 -2.55
N LYS A 103 9.52 13.78 -3.19
CA LYS A 103 8.73 14.60 -4.10
C LYS A 103 8.31 13.79 -5.34
N GLU A 104 9.23 13.07 -5.96
CA GLU A 104 8.94 12.24 -7.14
C GLU A 104 7.96 11.11 -6.81
N LEU A 105 8.14 10.42 -5.68
CA LEU A 105 7.16 9.42 -5.21
C LEU A 105 5.77 10.03 -4.98
N SER A 106 5.71 11.25 -4.44
CA SER A 106 4.45 11.97 -4.24
C SER A 106 3.77 12.33 -5.57
N ILE A 107 4.52 12.72 -6.60
CA ILE A 107 4.00 12.96 -7.96
C ILE A 107 3.43 11.65 -8.51
N HIS A 108 4.19 10.56 -8.38
CA HIS A 108 3.77 9.25 -8.88
C HIS A 108 2.46 8.80 -8.21
N ALA A 109 2.40 8.81 -6.87
CA ALA A 109 1.24 8.39 -6.11
C ALA A 109 -0.03 9.18 -6.49
N LYS A 110 0.07 10.51 -6.62
CA LYS A 110 -1.06 11.37 -7.04
C LYS A 110 -1.49 11.11 -8.48
N SER A 111 -0.54 10.78 -9.37
CA SER A 111 -0.88 10.42 -10.76
C SER A 111 -1.70 9.13 -10.87
N LEU A 112 -1.68 8.27 -9.85
CA LEU A 112 -2.45 7.02 -9.79
C LEU A 112 -3.88 7.26 -9.28
N ASN A 113 -4.05 8.15 -8.30
CA ASN A 113 -5.34 8.51 -7.71
C ASN A 113 -5.20 9.79 -6.87
N ASP A 114 -6.17 10.70 -6.97
CA ASP A 114 -6.18 11.98 -6.25
C ASP A 114 -6.72 11.90 -4.82
N ASP A 115 -7.24 10.74 -4.38
CA ASP A 115 -7.71 10.54 -3.01
C ASP A 115 -6.54 10.60 -2.00
N PRO A 116 -6.52 11.55 -1.05
CA PRO A 116 -5.45 11.66 -0.06
C PRO A 116 -5.23 10.38 0.76
N VAL A 117 -6.29 9.63 1.07
CA VAL A 117 -6.18 8.37 1.84
C VAL A 117 -5.46 7.31 1.02
N PHE A 118 -5.77 7.22 -0.27
CA PHE A 118 -5.05 6.34 -1.19
C PHE A 118 -3.58 6.75 -1.30
N VAL A 119 -3.31 8.03 -1.53
CA VAL A 119 -1.95 8.54 -1.75
C VAL A 119 -1.06 8.24 -0.53
N GLU A 120 -1.54 8.55 0.67
CA GLU A 120 -0.82 8.28 1.91
C GLU A 120 -0.53 6.78 2.07
N ARG A 121 -1.54 5.92 1.85
CA ARG A 121 -1.37 4.47 1.99
C ARG A 121 -0.44 3.88 0.94
N TYR A 122 -0.57 4.31 -0.31
CA TYR A 122 0.29 3.85 -1.40
C TYR A 122 1.75 4.19 -1.13
N ILE A 123 2.05 5.42 -0.71
CA ILE A 123 3.42 5.84 -0.36
C ILE A 123 3.99 4.97 0.76
N TYR A 124 3.20 4.70 1.81
CA TYR A 124 3.62 3.80 2.89
C TYR A 124 3.96 2.39 2.36
N LEU A 125 3.04 1.75 1.64
CA LEU A 125 3.22 0.39 1.12
C LEU A 125 4.39 0.29 0.13
N PHE A 126 4.55 1.30 -0.72
CA PHE A 126 5.66 1.37 -1.66
C PHE A 126 7.02 1.42 -0.95
N LYS A 127 7.12 2.16 0.16
CA LYS A 127 8.34 2.23 0.97
C LYS A 127 8.64 0.92 1.69
N GLU A 128 7.60 0.23 2.16
CA GLU A 128 7.69 -1.12 2.74
C GLU A 128 7.97 -2.22 1.69
N GLN A 129 8.15 -1.84 0.43
CA GLN A 129 8.46 -2.72 -0.69
C GLN A 129 7.35 -3.72 -1.05
N GLU A 130 6.09 -3.36 -0.82
CA GLU A 130 4.95 -4.19 -1.16
C GLU A 130 4.62 -4.09 -2.67
N GLU A 131 4.84 -5.19 -3.40
CA GLU A 131 4.60 -5.29 -4.84
C GLU A 131 3.13 -5.00 -5.20
N ASN A 132 2.18 -5.39 -4.33
CA ASN A 132 0.75 -5.15 -4.52
C ASN A 132 0.27 -3.80 -3.95
N SER A 133 1.19 -2.87 -3.68
CA SER A 133 0.92 -1.56 -3.06
C SER A 133 -0.25 -0.80 -3.69
N TYR A 134 -0.41 -0.84 -5.01
CA TYR A 134 -1.52 -0.20 -5.71
C TYR A 134 -2.89 -0.77 -5.33
N GLU A 135 -3.09 -2.09 -5.45
CA GLU A 135 -4.39 -2.69 -5.16
C GLU A 135 -4.69 -2.65 -3.65
N MET A 136 -3.68 -2.84 -2.80
CA MET A 136 -3.85 -2.73 -1.35
C MET A 136 -4.23 -1.32 -0.91
N ALA A 137 -3.57 -0.27 -1.45
CA ALA A 137 -3.94 1.12 -1.14
C ALA A 137 -5.36 1.47 -1.62
N LYS A 138 -5.79 0.91 -2.75
CA LYS A 138 -7.12 1.08 -3.31
C LYS A 138 -8.20 0.40 -2.47
N GLU A 139 -7.95 -0.83 -2.03
CA GLU A 139 -8.84 -1.53 -1.11
C GLU A 139 -8.93 -0.82 0.24
N TYR A 140 -7.79 -0.37 0.75
CA TYR A 140 -7.69 0.41 1.97
C TYR A 140 -8.53 1.69 1.90
N SER A 141 -8.29 2.54 0.88
CA SER A 141 -9.03 3.80 0.68
C SER A 141 -10.54 3.57 0.59
N LYS A 142 -10.96 2.57 -0.20
CA LYS A 142 -12.37 2.21 -0.35
C LYS A 142 -13.00 1.79 0.99
N ALA A 143 -12.31 0.94 1.76
CA ALA A 143 -12.79 0.46 3.05
C ALA A 143 -12.83 1.58 4.09
N PHE A 144 -11.84 2.47 4.09
CA PHE A 144 -11.76 3.63 4.95
C PHE A 144 -12.97 4.55 4.74
N HIS A 145 -13.18 5.02 3.51
CA HIS A 145 -14.29 5.92 3.17
C HIS A 145 -15.65 5.30 3.47
N LYS A 146 -15.85 4.00 3.17
CA LYS A 146 -17.08 3.27 3.52
C LYS A 146 -17.45 3.43 5.00
N TRP A 147 -16.48 3.35 5.90
CA TRP A 147 -16.76 3.42 7.34
C TRP A 147 -16.87 4.85 7.86
N ILE A 148 -16.12 5.79 7.29
CA ILE A 148 -16.31 7.22 7.56
C ILE A 148 -17.73 7.64 7.17
N ASP A 149 -18.21 7.27 5.97
CA ASP A 149 -19.56 7.58 5.50
C ASP A 149 -20.66 6.97 6.38
N ASN A 150 -20.36 5.83 7.01
CA ASN A 150 -21.24 5.18 7.98
C ASN A 150 -21.12 5.75 9.41
N GLY A 151 -20.41 6.87 9.59
CA GLY A 151 -20.30 7.59 10.86
C GLY A 151 -19.34 6.97 11.87
N LYS A 152 -18.42 6.10 11.45
CA LYS A 152 -17.36 5.57 12.33
C LYS A 152 -16.21 6.57 12.48
N SER A 153 -15.42 6.40 13.55
CA SER A 153 -14.24 7.23 13.80
C SER A 153 -13.13 6.92 12.78
N GLN A 154 -12.19 7.86 12.60
CA GLN A 154 -11.01 7.65 11.77
C GLN A 154 -10.18 6.46 12.24
N ASN A 155 -10.02 6.27 13.56
CA ASN A 155 -9.28 5.12 14.08
C ASN A 155 -9.95 3.79 13.73
N TYR A 156 -11.29 3.72 13.82
CA TYR A 156 -12.03 2.53 13.42
C TYR A 156 -11.89 2.28 11.90
N ALA A 157 -12.10 3.32 11.09
CA ALA A 157 -12.00 3.21 9.63
C ALA A 157 -10.59 2.77 9.21
N HIS A 158 -9.55 3.32 9.84
CA HIS A 158 -8.15 2.91 9.64
C HIS A 158 -7.94 1.44 10.00
N GLY A 159 -8.32 1.03 11.22
CA GLY A 159 -8.13 -0.34 11.68
C GLY A 159 -8.86 -1.35 10.78
N TYR A 160 -10.09 -1.04 10.37
CA TYR A 160 -10.85 -1.89 9.46
C TYR A 160 -10.19 -1.97 8.07
N ALA A 161 -9.80 -0.82 7.51
CA ALA A 161 -9.17 -0.76 6.19
C ALA A 161 -7.87 -1.56 6.16
N TYR A 162 -7.03 -1.42 7.20
CA TYR A 162 -5.82 -2.21 7.40
C TYR A 162 -6.11 -3.72 7.44
N ALA A 163 -7.08 -4.15 8.25
CA ALA A 163 -7.43 -5.56 8.36
C ALA A 163 -7.93 -6.17 7.04
N VAL A 164 -8.66 -5.39 6.24
CA VAL A 164 -9.11 -5.83 4.91
C VAL A 164 -7.94 -5.92 3.94
N SER A 165 -7.15 -4.85 3.79
CA SER A 165 -6.14 -4.77 2.72
C SER A 165 -4.90 -5.62 2.99
N GLU A 166 -4.52 -5.82 4.26
CA GLU A 166 -3.23 -6.44 4.62
C GLU A 166 -3.35 -7.77 5.35
N LYS A 167 -4.47 -8.01 6.02
CA LYS A 167 -4.70 -9.28 6.72
C LYS A 167 -5.64 -10.20 5.96
N ASN A 168 -6.37 -9.68 4.97
CA ASN A 168 -7.36 -10.41 4.19
C ASN A 168 -8.35 -11.17 5.09
N TYR A 169 -8.74 -10.53 6.19
CA TYR A 169 -9.64 -11.08 7.18
C TYR A 169 -11.09 -11.13 6.67
N LEU A 170 -11.88 -12.08 7.19
CA LEU A 170 -13.32 -12.05 6.98
C LEU A 170 -13.93 -10.84 7.72
N ASP A 171 -15.08 -10.37 7.26
CA ASP A 171 -15.71 -9.12 7.71
C ASP A 171 -15.88 -9.04 9.24
N GLU A 172 -16.17 -10.15 9.92
CA GLU A 172 -16.31 -10.21 11.39
C GLU A 172 -14.99 -9.97 12.12
N TYR A 173 -13.88 -10.54 11.64
CA TYR A 173 -12.55 -10.30 12.19
C TYR A 173 -12.09 -8.87 11.88
N CYS A 174 -12.39 -8.34 10.70
CA CYS A 174 -12.12 -6.93 10.39
C CYS A 174 -12.84 -5.98 11.35
N LYS A 175 -14.10 -6.26 11.72
CA LYS A 175 -14.85 -5.48 12.70
C LYS A 175 -14.23 -5.57 14.09
N MET A 176 -13.93 -6.77 14.57
CA MET A 176 -13.29 -6.96 15.89
C MET A 176 -11.94 -6.26 15.96
N PHE A 177 -11.11 -6.43 14.92
CA PHE A 177 -9.83 -5.75 14.81
C PHE A 177 -10.01 -4.23 14.87
N ALA A 178 -10.94 -3.69 14.09
CA ALA A 178 -11.20 -2.24 14.03
C ALA A 178 -11.67 -1.66 15.36
N GLU A 179 -12.52 -2.38 16.09
CA GLU A 179 -13.00 -1.98 17.42
C GLU A 179 -11.87 -1.95 18.44
N ALA A 180 -11.08 -3.02 18.50
CA ALA A 180 -9.92 -3.14 19.40
C ALA A 180 -8.85 -2.09 19.08
N TYR A 181 -8.53 -1.92 17.78
CA TYR A 181 -7.59 -0.91 17.30
C TYR A 181 -8.07 0.49 17.69
N ALA A 182 -9.32 0.85 17.38
CA ALA A 182 -9.88 2.16 17.69
C ALA A 182 -9.84 2.47 19.18
N MET A 183 -10.21 1.49 20.00
CA MET A 183 -10.20 1.64 21.45
C MET A 183 -8.78 1.83 22.00
N ALA A 184 -7.79 1.07 21.49
CA ALA A 184 -6.40 1.26 21.88
C ALA A 184 -5.90 2.67 21.53
N LYS A 185 -6.22 3.16 20.33
CA LYS A 185 -5.87 4.52 19.89
C LYS A 185 -6.51 5.60 20.76
N GLU A 186 -7.78 5.43 21.13
CA GLU A 186 -8.50 6.33 22.05
C GLU A 186 -7.85 6.42 23.44
N HIS A 187 -7.15 5.36 23.86
CA HIS A 187 -6.38 5.31 25.10
C HIS A 187 -4.89 5.62 24.93
N GLY A 188 -4.52 6.27 23.82
CA GLY A 188 -3.17 6.80 23.60
C GLY A 188 -2.12 5.75 23.20
N LYS A 189 -2.55 4.54 22.79
CA LYS A 189 -1.63 3.51 22.29
C LYS A 189 -1.07 3.89 20.91
N ASN A 190 0.17 3.49 20.67
CA ASN A 190 0.76 3.62 19.33
C ASN A 190 0.20 2.56 18.37
N ASP A 191 0.51 2.69 17.08
CA ASP A 191 -0.05 1.80 16.06
C ASP A 191 0.37 0.34 16.25
N GLY A 192 1.61 0.08 16.64
CA GLY A 192 2.09 -1.28 16.89
C GLY A 192 1.37 -1.94 18.07
N GLU A 193 1.11 -1.19 19.14
CA GLU A 193 0.31 -1.65 20.28
C GLU A 193 -1.16 -1.89 19.90
N ALA A 194 -1.75 -0.99 19.12
CA ALA A 194 -3.13 -1.09 18.65
C ALA A 194 -3.33 -2.26 17.69
N ILE A 195 -2.38 -2.49 16.76
CA ILE A 195 -2.36 -3.66 15.87
C ILE A 195 -2.23 -4.94 16.71
N SER A 196 -1.30 -4.98 17.66
CA SER A 196 -1.11 -6.16 18.53
C SER A 196 -2.38 -6.51 19.31
N LEU A 197 -3.12 -5.50 19.79
CA LEU A 197 -4.39 -5.75 20.46
C LEU A 197 -5.45 -6.24 19.46
N GLY A 198 -5.54 -5.61 18.28
CA GLY A 198 -6.46 -6.00 17.22
C GLY A 198 -6.29 -7.45 16.76
N GLU A 199 -5.06 -7.86 16.43
CA GLU A 199 -4.73 -9.23 16.01
C GLU A 199 -5.11 -10.25 17.10
N LEU A 200 -4.82 -9.90 18.35
CA LEU A 200 -5.15 -10.79 19.44
C LEU A 200 -6.67 -10.89 19.63
N CYS A 201 -7.41 -9.78 19.60
CA CYS A 201 -8.87 -9.83 19.68
C CYS A 201 -9.49 -10.59 18.51
N THR A 202 -8.86 -10.63 17.33
CA THR A 202 -9.30 -11.51 16.23
C THR A 202 -9.02 -12.98 16.50
N ASP A 203 -7.87 -13.35 17.07
CA ASP A 203 -7.59 -14.75 17.46
C ASP A 203 -8.60 -15.27 18.50
N VAL A 204 -9.11 -14.36 19.33
CA VAL A 204 -10.10 -14.66 20.35
C VAL A 204 -11.44 -15.11 19.73
N LEU A 205 -11.84 -14.55 18.58
CA LEU A 205 -13.08 -14.95 17.89
C LEU A 205 -13.08 -16.43 17.51
N ASP A 206 -11.92 -17.01 17.19
CA ASP A 206 -11.80 -18.43 16.83
C ASP A 206 -11.89 -19.37 18.03
N GLN A 207 -11.40 -18.92 19.19
CA GLN A 207 -11.25 -19.76 20.39
C GLN A 207 -12.38 -19.56 21.41
N GLY A 208 -13.20 -18.52 21.23
CA GLY A 208 -14.18 -18.03 22.20
C GLY A 208 -13.52 -17.15 23.27
N ILE A 209 -14.13 -15.98 23.55
CA ILE A 209 -13.53 -14.96 24.44
C ILE A 209 -13.23 -15.52 25.82
N TYR A 210 -14.14 -16.34 26.32
CA TYR A 210 -14.03 -16.96 27.63
C TYR A 210 -12.90 -17.98 27.76
N SER A 211 -12.61 -18.72 26.68
CA SER A 211 -11.51 -19.71 26.64
C SER A 211 -10.15 -19.02 26.57
N PHE A 212 -10.08 -17.90 25.85
CA PHE A 212 -8.86 -17.14 25.65
C PHE A 212 -8.42 -16.37 26.91
N LEU A 213 -9.38 -15.84 27.70
CA LEU A 213 -9.14 -15.14 28.96
C LEU A 213 -8.48 -16.00 30.05
N LYS A 214 -8.56 -17.34 29.95
CA LYS A 214 -7.93 -18.28 30.89
C LYS A 214 -6.44 -18.51 30.62
N LYS A 215 -5.93 -18.10 29.46
CA LYS A 215 -4.50 -18.17 29.11
C LYS A 215 -3.83 -16.82 29.37
N GLU A 216 -2.51 -16.77 29.23
CA GLU A 216 -1.57 -15.68 29.66
C GLU A 216 -1.90 -14.24 29.19
N TYR A 217 -3.02 -13.99 28.52
CA TYR A 217 -3.44 -12.73 27.94
C TYR A 217 -3.67 -11.60 28.95
N LEU A 218 -4.36 -11.90 30.05
CA LEU A 218 -4.59 -10.92 31.14
C LEU A 218 -3.27 -10.50 31.82
N ARG A 219 -2.16 -11.23 31.61
CA ARG A 219 -0.84 -10.81 32.06
C ARG A 219 -0.27 -9.65 31.23
N LYS A 220 -0.59 -9.58 29.93
CA LYS A 220 0.01 -8.60 28.99
C LYS A 220 -0.82 -7.33 28.87
N TYR A 221 -2.16 -7.43 28.96
CA TYR A 221 -3.08 -6.30 28.78
C TYR A 221 -4.09 -6.25 29.94
N HIS A 222 -3.84 -5.37 30.91
CA HIS A 222 -4.56 -5.32 32.19
C HIS A 222 -5.03 -3.92 32.61
N GLU A 223 -5.10 -2.98 31.67
CA GLU A 223 -5.60 -1.63 31.94
C GLU A 223 -7.13 -1.65 32.07
N ASP A 224 -7.70 -0.79 32.93
CA ASP A 224 -9.14 -0.78 33.25
C ASP A 224 -10.05 -0.73 32.02
N TRP A 225 -9.64 0.00 30.97
CA TRP A 225 -10.41 0.10 29.73
C TRP A 225 -10.39 -1.19 28.90
N GLN A 226 -9.32 -1.99 29.01
CA GLN A 226 -9.23 -3.30 28.36
C GLN A 226 -10.17 -4.29 29.06
N ILE A 227 -10.28 -4.19 30.39
CA ILE A 227 -11.25 -4.97 31.17
C ILE A 227 -12.67 -4.68 30.69
N GLU A 228 -13.00 -3.40 30.55
CA GLU A 228 -14.32 -2.98 30.13
C GLU A 228 -14.62 -3.43 28.69
N PHE A 229 -13.61 -3.40 27.80
CA PHE A 229 -13.73 -3.92 26.45
C PHE A 229 -14.06 -5.42 26.44
N TYR A 230 -13.28 -6.25 27.13
CA TYR A 230 -13.52 -7.70 27.17
C TYR A 230 -14.86 -8.01 27.81
N TYR A 231 -15.21 -7.29 28.89
CA TYR A 231 -16.50 -7.41 29.54
C TYR A 231 -17.65 -7.14 28.56
N GLN A 232 -17.57 -6.07 27.77
CA GLN A 232 -18.57 -5.77 26.76
C GLN A 232 -18.66 -6.89 25.72
N LYS A 233 -17.52 -7.38 25.21
CA LYS A 233 -17.50 -8.40 24.14
C LYS A 233 -18.02 -9.76 24.61
N ILE A 234 -17.69 -10.20 25.83
CA ILE A 234 -18.27 -11.42 26.41
C ILE A 234 -19.77 -11.27 26.61
N CYS A 235 -20.23 -10.11 27.08
CA CYS A 235 -21.67 -9.89 27.23
C CYS A 235 -22.37 -9.97 25.88
N GLU A 236 -21.81 -9.37 24.83
CA GLU A 236 -22.37 -9.43 23.47
C GLU A 236 -22.44 -10.88 22.95
N GLU A 237 -21.38 -11.67 23.14
CA GLU A 237 -21.32 -13.09 22.76
C GLU A 237 -22.40 -13.92 23.50
N GLU A 238 -22.46 -13.79 24.82
CA GLU A 238 -23.43 -14.51 25.67
C GLU A 238 -24.89 -14.12 25.36
N GLU A 239 -25.17 -12.85 25.06
CA GLU A 239 -26.50 -12.40 24.67
C GLU A 239 -26.93 -12.97 23.32
N GLN A 240 -25.99 -13.08 22.38
CA GLN A 240 -26.23 -13.70 21.08
C GLN A 240 -26.49 -15.21 21.22
N GLU A 241 -25.68 -15.92 22.01
CA GLU A 241 -25.85 -17.37 22.24
C GLU A 241 -27.17 -17.69 22.94
N ARG A 242 -27.51 -16.92 23.99
CA ARG A 242 -28.74 -17.11 24.78
C ARG A 242 -29.98 -16.57 24.07
N LYS A 243 -29.80 -15.77 23.01
CA LYS A 243 -30.86 -15.05 22.28
C LYS A 243 -31.75 -14.21 23.20
N ARG A 244 -31.16 -13.66 24.26
CA ARG A 244 -31.82 -12.76 25.22
C ARG A 244 -30.78 -11.85 25.86
N ALA A 245 -31.23 -10.71 26.36
CA ALA A 245 -30.40 -9.87 27.21
C ALA A 245 -29.98 -10.62 28.50
N LEU A 246 -28.77 -10.34 28.96
CA LEU A 246 -28.27 -10.81 30.24
C LEU A 246 -28.90 -10.00 31.38
N THR A 247 -29.19 -10.68 32.49
CA THR A 247 -29.60 -10.02 33.73
C THR A 247 -28.42 -9.28 34.35
N GLN A 248 -28.72 -8.36 35.28
CA GLN A 248 -27.67 -7.64 36.00
C GLN A 248 -26.76 -8.58 36.80
N ASP A 249 -27.30 -9.67 37.36
CA ASP A 249 -26.53 -10.65 38.11
C ASP A 249 -25.58 -11.45 37.19
N GLU A 250 -26.06 -11.83 36.00
CA GLU A 250 -25.22 -12.48 34.99
C GLU A 250 -24.07 -11.58 34.53
N ARG A 251 -24.37 -10.30 34.27
CA ARG A 251 -23.39 -9.27 33.93
C ARG A 251 -22.36 -9.07 35.04
N ASN A 252 -22.81 -8.95 36.29
CA ASN A 252 -21.91 -8.84 37.44
C ASN A 252 -21.01 -10.08 37.58
N GLY A 253 -21.57 -11.28 37.37
CA GLY A 253 -20.81 -12.54 37.38
C GLY A 253 -19.67 -12.55 36.36
N ILE A 254 -19.95 -12.16 35.11
CA ILE A 254 -18.93 -12.05 34.05
C ILE A 254 -17.84 -11.06 34.45
N ARG A 255 -18.22 -9.88 34.97
CA ARG A 255 -17.26 -8.84 35.34
C ARG A 255 -16.33 -9.28 36.47
N GLU A 256 -16.86 -9.95 37.47
CA GLU A 256 -16.06 -10.46 38.59
C GLU A 256 -15.17 -11.64 38.16
N GLU A 257 -15.61 -12.47 37.22
CA GLU A 257 -14.77 -13.53 36.65
C GLU A 257 -13.59 -12.98 35.85
N ILE A 258 -13.80 -11.97 35.00
CA ILE A 258 -12.71 -11.29 34.28
C ILE A 258 -11.70 -10.73 35.28
N LYS A 259 -12.16 -9.97 36.27
CA LYS A 259 -11.30 -9.43 37.33
C LYS A 259 -10.55 -10.53 38.08
N TRP A 260 -11.24 -11.62 38.44
CA TRP A 260 -10.63 -12.73 39.15
C TRP A 260 -9.44 -13.29 38.36
N HIS A 261 -9.64 -13.60 37.08
CA HIS A 261 -8.57 -14.09 36.21
C HIS A 261 -7.40 -13.10 36.07
N MET A 262 -7.66 -11.79 36.16
CA MET A 262 -6.63 -10.75 36.17
C MET A 262 -5.86 -10.65 37.49
N THR A 263 -6.50 -10.98 38.60
CA THR A 263 -5.87 -10.95 39.94
C THR A 263 -5.12 -12.23 40.31
N GLN A 264 -5.26 -13.32 39.55
CA GLN A 264 -4.47 -14.56 39.73
C GLN A 264 -3.01 -14.43 39.24
N ILE A 265 -2.51 -13.20 39.17
CA ILE A 265 -1.14 -12.78 38.81
C ILE A 265 -0.36 -12.56 40.10
#